data_AF-A0A2T2SUA0-F1
#
_entry.id   AF-A0A2T2SUA0-F1
#
_cell.length_a   1.000
_cell.length_b   1.000
_cell.length_c   1.000
_cell.angle_alpha   90.00
_cell.angle_beta   90.00
_cell.angle_gamma   90.00
#
_symmetry.space_group_name_H-M   'P 1'
#
loop_
_entity.id
_entity.type
_entity.pdbx_description
1 polymer ?
#
loop_
_entity_poly.entity_id
_entity_poly.type
_entity_poly.pdbx_seq_one_letter_code
_entity_poly.pdbx_strand_id
1 'polypeptide(L)' 'LRRRMEAVGDGTEIDVSVPDLAYCMDNAAMIAQAGAHHLAAGHTSPSTLDVDSSLQL' A
#
# COMPACT_ATOMS: atom_id res chain seq x y z
N LEU A 1 -18.27 -2.29 4.47
CA LEU A 1 -17.06 -3.05 4.83
C LEU A 1 -16.28 -2.38 5.94
N ARG A 2 -15.80 -1.13 5.80
CA ARG A 2 -15.05 -0.37 6.83
C ARG A 2 -15.59 -0.51 8.26
N ARG A 3 -16.84 -0.09 8.50
CA ARG A 3 -17.54 -0.26 9.79
C ARG A 3 -17.54 -1.69 10.35
N ARG A 4 -17.57 -2.70 9.47
CA ARG A 4 -17.51 -4.11 9.90
C ARG A 4 -16.10 -4.51 10.32
N MET A 5 -15.06 -3.99 9.66
CA MET A 5 -13.67 -4.26 10.02
C MET A 5 -13.31 -3.53 11.32
N GLU A 6 -13.74 -2.28 11.49
CA GLU A 6 -13.60 -1.53 12.74
C GLU A 6 -14.24 -2.29 13.91
N ALA A 7 -15.49 -2.73 13.77
CA ALA A 7 -16.17 -3.51 14.81
C ALA A 7 -15.49 -4.87 15.12
N VAL A 8 -14.79 -5.47 14.15
CA VAL A 8 -13.97 -6.67 14.39
C VAL A 8 -12.72 -6.31 15.18
N GLY A 9 -12.06 -5.20 14.84
CA GLY A 9 -10.93 -4.65 15.60
C GLY A 9 -11.31 -4.41 17.07
N ASP A 10 -12.40 -3.69 17.32
CA ASP A 10 -12.90 -3.38 18.68
C ASP A 10 -13.21 -4.63 19.52
N GLY A 11 -13.57 -5.74 18.86
CA GLY A 11 -13.86 -7.02 19.51
C GLY A 11 -12.64 -7.92 19.72
N THR A 12 -11.45 -7.49 19.33
CA THR A 12 -10.20 -8.27 19.37
C THR A 12 -9.04 -7.40 19.89
N GLU A 13 -7.87 -8.00 20.11
CA GLU A 13 -6.64 -7.25 20.43
C GLU A 13 -5.90 -6.79 19.15
N ILE A 14 -6.62 -6.64 18.03
CA ILE A 14 -6.06 -6.29 16.72
C ILE A 14 -6.42 -4.85 16.38
N ASP A 15 -5.42 -4.03 16.13
CA ASP A 15 -5.61 -2.66 15.64
C ASP A 15 -6.00 -2.64 14.16
N VAL A 16 -6.99 -1.81 13.81
CA VAL A 16 -7.51 -1.71 12.44
C VAL A 16 -7.31 -0.28 11.94
N SER A 17 -6.39 -0.13 10.98
CA SER A 17 -6.17 1.15 10.29
C SER A 17 -7.08 1.27 9.06
N VAL A 18 -7.88 2.33 9.02
CA VAL A 18 -8.77 2.64 7.88
C VAL A 18 -8.28 3.94 7.21
N PRO A 19 -7.67 3.88 6.01
CA PRO A 19 -7.15 5.07 5.34
C PRO A 19 -8.29 5.96 4.82
N ASP A 20 -7.98 7.26 4.64
CA ASP A 20 -8.88 8.23 4.00
C ASP A 20 -9.36 7.71 2.64
N LEU A 21 -10.61 7.97 2.29
CA LEU A 21 -11.22 7.62 1.01
C LEU A 21 -10.42 8.17 -0.18
N ALA A 22 -9.78 9.33 -0.02
CA ALA A 22 -8.92 9.93 -1.05
C ALA A 22 -7.75 9.03 -1.47
N TYR A 23 -7.32 8.09 -0.61
CA TYR A 23 -6.19 7.18 -0.88
C TYR A 23 -6.61 5.76 -1.24
N CYS A 24 -7.91 5.49 -1.40
CA CYS A 24 -8.42 4.13 -1.59
C CYS A 24 -8.61 3.73 -3.06
N MET A 25 -8.60 4.70 -3.97
CA MET A 25 -8.51 4.47 -5.41
C MET A 25 -7.05 4.55 -5.86
N ASP A 26 -6.75 4.03 -7.05
CA ASP A 26 -5.42 4.15 -7.65
C ASP A 26 -4.96 5.61 -7.68
N ASN A 27 -3.82 5.88 -7.06
CA ASN A 27 -3.27 7.22 -6.94
C ASN A 27 -1.73 7.18 -6.96
N ALA A 28 -1.10 8.30 -7.32
CA ALA A 28 0.35 8.38 -7.36
C ALA A 28 1.01 8.43 -5.98
N ALA A 29 0.27 8.79 -4.92
CA ALA A 29 0.83 8.90 -3.58
C ALA A 29 1.26 7.53 -3.03
N MET A 30 0.47 6.47 -3.25
CA MET A 30 0.86 5.12 -2.85
C MET A 30 2.12 4.62 -3.60
N ILE A 31 2.23 4.94 -4.89
CA ILE A 31 3.40 4.58 -5.72
C ILE A 31 4.65 5.31 -5.22
N ALA A 32 4.53 6.61 -4.94
CA ALA A 32 5.63 7.41 -4.42
C ALA A 32 6.08 6.93 -3.04
N GLN A 33 5.14 6.59 -2.14
CA GLN A 33 5.46 6.07 -0.81
C GLN A 33 6.21 4.74 -0.89
N ALA A 34 5.74 3.80 -1.72
CA ALA A 34 6.44 2.53 -1.95
C ALA A 34 7.85 2.76 -2.51
N GLY A 35 7.99 3.64 -3.52
CA GLY A 35 9.29 4.00 -4.10
C GLY A 35 10.25 4.62 -3.09
N ALA A 36 9.77 5.50 -2.20
CA ALA A 36 10.58 6.10 -1.14
C ALA A 36 11.11 5.05 -0.16
N HIS A 37 10.28 4.08 0.24
CA HIS A 37 10.73 2.97 1.09
C HIS A 37 11.75 2.08 0.40
N HIS A 38 11.54 1.75 -0.88
CA HIS A 38 12.51 0.97 -1.66
C HIS A 38 13.86 1.69 -1.76
N LEU A 39 13.86 2.98 -2.10
CA LEU A 39 15.09 3.77 -2.21
C LEU A 39 15.80 3.89 -0.85
N ALA A 40 15.06 4.13 0.23
CA ALA A 40 15.62 4.18 1.59
C ALA A 40 16.25 2.84 2.02
N ALA A 41 15.73 1.72 1.53
CA ALA A 41 16.32 0.39 1.72
C ALA A 41 17.52 0.09 0.78
N GLY A 42 17.89 1.02 -0.10
CA GLY A 42 18.97 0.84 -1.07
C GLY A 42 18.58 0.07 -2.33
N HIS A 43 17.28 -0.20 -2.54
CA HIS A 43 16.78 -0.84 -3.75
C HIS A 43 16.65 0.18 -4.88
N THR A 44 17.21 -0.14 -6.05
CA THR A 44 17.09 0.65 -7.28
C THR A 44 16.84 -0.25 -8.47
N SER A 45 16.08 0.23 -9.45
CA SER A 45 15.84 -0.48 -10.70
C SER A 45 16.80 -0.03 -11.80
N PRO A 46 17.23 -0.93 -12.71
CA PRO A 46 17.98 -0.53 -13.89
C PRO A 46 17.10 0.32 -14.82
N SER A 47 17.71 1.16 -15.66
CA SER A 47 17.01 1.97 -16.66
C SER A 47 16.35 1.16 -17.78
N THR A 48 16.64 -0.14 -17.85
CA THR A 48 16.07 -1.09 -18.81
C THR A 48 14.87 -1.87 -18.24
N LEU A 49 14.40 -1.53 -17.04
CA LEU A 49 13.23 -2.18 -16.45
C LEU A 49 12.00 -1.92 -17.34
N ASP A 50 11.28 -3.00 -17.65
CA ASP A 50 10.03 -2.97 -18.44
C ASP A 50 8.83 -3.37 -17.57
N VAL A 51 7.63 -3.23 -18.10
CA VAL A 51 6.37 -3.56 -17.43
C VAL A 51 6.16 -5.08 -17.39
N ASP A 52 5.74 -5.58 -16.22
CA ASP A 52 5.18 -6.93 -16.06
C ASP A 52 3.72 -6.82 -15.64
N SER A 53 2.79 -7.17 -16.55
CA SER A 53 1.35 -7.12 -16.28
C SER A 53 0.86 -8.25 -15.36
N SER A 54 1.72 -9.23 -15.07
CA SER A 54 1.47 -10.37 -14.21
C SER A 54 2.33 -10.39 -12.94
N LEU A 55 2.96 -9.26 -12.61
CA LEU A 55 3.85 -9.11 -11.46
C LEU A 55 3.18 -9.60 -10.18
N GLN A 56 3.87 -10.47 -9.44
CA GLN A 56 3.40 -11.02 -8.17
C GLN A 56 3.93 -10.17 -7.00
N LEU A 57 3.12 -10.06 -5.94
CA LEU A 57 3.49 -9.45 -4.66
C LEU A 57 4.11 -10.48 -3.71
#